data_AF-A0A5P1F155-F1
#
_entry.id   AF-A0A5P1F155-F1
#
_cell.length_a   1.000
_cell.length_b   1.000
_cell.length_c   1.000
_cell.angle_alpha   90.00
_cell.angle_beta   90.00
_cell.angle_gamma   90.00
#
_symmetry.space_group_name_H-M   'P 1'
#
loop_
_entity.id
_entity.type
_entity.pdbx_description
1 polymer ?
#
loop_
_entity_poly.entity_id
_entity_poly.type
_entity_poly.pdbx_seq_one_letter_code
_entity_poly.pdbx_strand_id
1 'polypeptide(L)'
;MLKEAIAAKVRASDISEKKARIWNLQKQRRQAKARLNAGEITQEEFSLEDATLASEVQAEKEAVKVLKQEASAAAAVSDAELHKRIREEVLAKHDREGVLAKHEKSISNTEAYLMSFSLL
;
A
#
# COMPACT_ATOMS: atom_id res chain seq x y z
N MET A 1 10.67 3.15 -2.15
CA MET A 1 10.56 3.46 -0.71
C MET A 1 9.98 4.86 -0.43
N LEU A 2 10.72 5.98 -0.54
CA LEU A 2 10.18 7.29 -0.11
C LEU A 2 8.97 7.76 -0.94
N LYS A 3 9.03 7.63 -2.27
CA LYS A 3 7.93 8.00 -3.17
C LYS A 3 6.64 7.22 -2.89
N GLU A 4 6.74 5.92 -2.64
CA GLU A 4 5.58 5.06 -2.32
C GLU A 4 5.00 5.40 -0.95
N ALA A 5 5.85 5.72 0.04
CA ALA A 5 5.40 6.16 1.36
C ALA A 5 4.65 7.50 1.29
N ILE A 6 5.12 8.44 0.46
CA ILE A 6 4.40 9.70 0.21
C ILE A 6 3.06 9.41 -0.47
N ALA A 7 3.03 8.57 -1.51
CA ALA A 7 1.79 8.21 -2.20
C ALA A 7 0.78 7.51 -1.28
N ALA A 8 1.24 6.65 -0.36
CA ALA A 8 0.39 6.01 0.64
C ALA A 8 -0.22 7.02 1.61
N LYS A 9 0.56 8.02 2.05
CA LYS A 9 0.07 9.11 2.90
C LYS A 9 -0.98 9.96 2.19
N VAL A 10 -0.76 10.30 0.92
CA VAL A 10 -1.73 11.06 0.11
C VAL A 10 -3.06 10.30 0.02
N ARG A 11 -3.04 9.02 -0.36
CA ARG A 11 -4.25 8.18 -0.40
C ARG A 11 -4.97 8.10 0.95
N ALA A 12 -4.23 7.99 2.05
CA ALA A 12 -4.82 7.97 3.38
C ALA A 12 -5.52 9.30 3.72
N SER A 13 -4.92 10.43 3.33
CA SER A 13 -5.52 11.76 3.44
C SER A 13 -6.80 11.86 2.61
N ASP A 14 -6.76 11.45 1.34
CA ASP A 14 -7.92 11.51 0.43
C ASP A 14 -9.09 10.67 0.97
N ILE A 15 -8.81 9.46 1.48
CA ILE A 15 -9.84 8.62 2.12
C ILE A 15 -10.44 9.32 3.34
N SER A 16 -9.62 10.00 4.14
CA SER A 16 -10.09 10.73 5.32
C SER A 16 -10.98 11.90 4.94
N GLU A 17 -10.59 12.68 3.93
CA GLU A 17 -11.36 13.80 3.41
C GLU A 17 -12.73 13.35 2.87
N LYS A 18 -12.76 12.27 2.08
CA LYS A 18 -14.01 11.72 1.56
C LYS A 18 -14.94 11.21 2.67
N LYS A 19 -14.38 10.57 3.70
CA LYS A 19 -15.17 10.18 4.89
C LYS A 19 -15.74 11.38 5.62
N ALA A 20 -14.96 12.46 5.76
CA ALA A 20 -15.44 13.71 6.35
C ALA A 20 -16.57 14.33 5.50
N ARG A 21 -16.45 14.29 4.17
CA ARG A 21 -17.52 14.73 3.26
C ARG A 21 -18.80 13.91 3.44
N ILE A 22 -18.71 12.58 3.48
CA ILE A 22 -19.86 11.70 3.75
C ILE A 22 -20.54 12.07 5.07
N TRP A 23 -19.76 12.31 6.13
CA TRP A 23 -20.30 12.73 7.42
C TRP A 23 -21.05 14.06 7.34
N ASN A 24 -20.50 15.04 6.61
CA ASN A 24 -21.15 16.33 6.40
C ASN A 24 -22.46 16.20 5.61
N LEU A 25 -22.50 15.39 4.56
CA LEU A 25 -23.72 15.11 3.80
C LEU A 25 -24.80 14.44 4.68
N GLN A 26 -24.39 13.50 5.56
CA GLN A 26 -25.32 12.91 6.53
C GLN A 26 -25.84 13.93 7.54
N LYS A 27 -25.02 14.91 7.93
CA LYS A 27 -25.45 16.01 8.80
C LYS A 27 -26.48 16.91 8.09
N GLN A 28 -26.26 17.25 6.82
CA GLN A 28 -27.21 18.00 6.01
C GLN A 28 -28.55 17.26 5.89
N ARG A 29 -28.53 15.96 5.63
CA ARG A 29 -29.75 15.13 5.62
C ARG A 29 -30.54 15.22 6.92
N ARG A 30 -29.86 15.18 8.08
CA ARG A 30 -30.50 15.35 9.39
C ARG A 30 -31.12 16.74 9.56
N GLN A 31 -30.45 17.79 9.05
CA GLN A 31 -30.98 19.15 9.08
C GLN A 31 -32.21 19.29 8.18
N ALA A 32 -32.18 18.77 6.95
CA ALA A 32 -33.35 18.75 6.06
C ALA A 32 -34.53 18.04 6.71
N LYS A 33 -34.29 16.90 7.39
CA LYS A 33 -35.34 16.19 8.13
C LYS A 33 -35.90 17.01 9.30
N ALA A 34 -35.08 17.80 9.98
CA ALA A 34 -35.55 18.70 11.03
C ALA A 34 -36.45 19.82 10.45
N ARG A 35 -36.08 20.39 9.30
CA ARG A 35 -36.86 21.40 8.59
C ARG A 35 -38.22 20.85 8.13
N LEU A 36 -38.24 19.61 7.63
CA LEU A 36 -39.48 18.90 7.29
C LEU A 36 -40.40 18.76 8.52
N ASN A 37 -39.85 18.31 9.64
CA ASN A 37 -40.61 18.14 10.89
C ASN A 37 -41.12 19.48 11.46
N ALA A 38 -40.40 20.58 11.22
CA ALA A 38 -40.81 21.93 11.58
C ALA A 38 -41.87 22.52 10.64
N GLY A 39 -42.19 21.82 9.54
CA GLY A 39 -43.11 22.30 8.50
C GLY A 39 -42.52 23.40 7.61
N GLU A 40 -41.20 23.60 7.65
CA GLU A 40 -40.50 24.62 6.84
C GLU A 40 -40.33 24.22 5.38
N ILE A 41 -40.35 22.92 5.09
CA ILE A 41 -40.28 22.34 3.75
C ILE A 41 -41.36 21.28 3.58
N THR A 42 -41.78 21.08 2.35
CA THR A 42 -42.74 20.03 1.98
C THR A 42 -42.08 18.66 1.90
N GLN A 43 -42.91 17.61 1.90
CA GLN A 43 -42.45 16.24 1.72
C GLN A 43 -41.76 16.02 0.35
N GLU A 44 -42.22 16.72 -0.68
CA GLU A 44 -41.68 16.62 -2.05
C GLU A 44 -40.30 17.27 -2.13
N GLU A 45 -40.14 18.46 -1.56
CA GLU A 45 -38.84 19.15 -1.45
C GLU A 45 -37.83 18.32 -0.67
N PHE A 46 -38.24 17.77 0.48
CA PHE A 46 -37.39 16.88 1.26
C PHE A 46 -36.98 15.63 0.45
N SER A 47 -37.92 15.01 -0.27
CA SER A 47 -37.64 13.78 -1.03
C SER A 47 -36.64 14.01 -2.16
N LEU A 48 -36.74 15.18 -2.83
CA LEU A 48 -35.78 15.58 -3.84
C LEU A 48 -34.39 15.81 -3.23
N GLU A 49 -34.29 16.60 -2.15
CA GLU A 49 -33.03 16.87 -1.45
C GLU A 49 -32.39 15.57 -0.92
N ASP A 50 -33.20 14.66 -0.35
CA ASP A 50 -32.76 13.37 0.17
C ASP A 50 -32.20 12.47 -0.92
N ALA A 51 -32.83 12.44 -2.09
CA ALA A 51 -32.36 11.67 -3.25
C ALA A 51 -31.01 12.19 -3.77
N THR A 52 -30.83 13.51 -3.83
CA THR A 52 -29.55 14.15 -4.20
C THR A 52 -28.46 13.81 -3.18
N LEU A 53 -28.72 14.01 -1.89
CA LEU A 53 -27.76 13.70 -0.83
C LEU A 53 -27.40 12.22 -0.79
N ALA A 54 -28.37 11.31 -0.99
CA ALA A 54 -28.12 9.88 -1.04
C ALA A 54 -27.21 9.49 -2.21
N SER A 55 -27.42 10.11 -3.38
CA SER A 55 -26.59 9.90 -4.57
C SER A 55 -25.16 10.38 -4.35
N GLU A 56 -24.96 11.55 -3.75
CA GLU A 56 -23.62 12.06 -3.40
C GLU A 56 -22.90 11.18 -2.38
N VAL A 57 -23.60 10.75 -1.33
CA VAL A 57 -23.04 9.81 -0.34
C VAL A 57 -22.61 8.52 -1.00
N GLN A 58 -23.40 8.01 -1.94
CA GLN A 58 -23.05 6.78 -2.66
C GLN A 58 -21.82 6.98 -3.57
N ALA A 59 -21.75 8.09 -4.29
CA ALA A 59 -20.59 8.43 -5.11
C ALA A 59 -19.31 8.50 -4.27
N GLU A 60 -19.34 9.14 -3.10
CA GLU A 60 -18.18 9.23 -2.22
C GLU A 60 -17.79 7.88 -1.60
N LYS A 61 -18.77 7.02 -1.29
CA LYS A 61 -18.48 5.65 -0.82
C LYS A 61 -17.77 4.82 -1.87
N GLU A 62 -18.21 4.89 -3.13
CA GLU A 62 -17.53 4.18 -4.23
C GLU A 62 -16.12 4.74 -4.46
N ALA A 63 -15.94 6.06 -4.38
CA ALA A 63 -14.61 6.66 -4.48
C ALA A 63 -13.67 6.19 -3.35
N VAL A 64 -14.16 6.08 -2.11
CA VAL A 64 -13.39 5.50 -0.99
C VAL A 64 -13.03 4.04 -1.25
N LYS A 65 -13.94 3.26 -1.84
CA LYS A 65 -13.69 1.86 -2.18
C LYS A 65 -12.59 1.71 -3.22
N VAL A 66 -12.63 2.54 -4.27
CA VAL A 66 -11.59 2.58 -5.32
C VAL A 66 -10.23 2.94 -4.70
N LEU A 67 -10.15 3.99 -3.90
CA LEU A 67 -8.89 4.38 -3.24
C LEU A 67 -8.30 3.28 -2.35
N LYS A 68 -9.15 2.49 -1.66
CA LYS A 68 -8.69 1.33 -0.89
C LYS A 68 -8.14 0.22 -1.78
N GLN A 69 -8.80 -0.06 -2.91
CA GLN A 69 -8.34 -1.06 -3.88
C GLN A 69 -7.00 -0.63 -4.49
N GLU A 70 -6.85 0.62 -4.88
CA GLU A 70 -5.59 1.19 -5.38
C GLU A 70 -4.47 1.11 -4.35
N ALA A 71 -4.76 1.43 -3.08
CA ALA A 71 -3.79 1.30 -2.00
C ALA A 71 -3.34 -0.15 -1.81
N SER A 72 -4.27 -1.11 -1.87
CA SER A 72 -3.97 -2.54 -1.77
C SER A 72 -3.13 -3.03 -2.96
N ALA A 73 -3.47 -2.62 -4.18
CA ALA A 73 -2.71 -2.96 -5.38
C ALA A 73 -1.28 -2.41 -5.32
N ALA A 74 -1.12 -1.15 -4.90
CA ALA A 74 0.20 -0.54 -4.73
C ALA A 74 1.05 -1.26 -3.67
N ALA A 75 0.44 -1.71 -2.57
CA ALA A 75 1.15 -2.49 -1.55
C ALA A 75 1.61 -3.86 -2.09
N ALA A 76 0.77 -4.56 -2.86
CA ALA A 76 1.12 -5.85 -3.46
C ALA A 76 2.28 -5.72 -4.47
N VAL A 77 2.32 -4.65 -5.26
CA VAL A 77 3.45 -4.37 -6.18
C VAL A 77 4.75 -4.16 -5.41
N SER A 78 4.70 -3.35 -4.34
CA SER A 78 5.88 -3.07 -3.51
C SER A 78 6.42 -4.35 -2.83
N ASP A 79 5.53 -5.21 -2.34
CA ASP A 79 5.88 -6.49 -1.74
C ASP A 79 6.50 -7.47 -2.77
N ALA A 80 5.92 -7.57 -3.96
CA ALA A 80 6.47 -8.39 -5.04
C ALA A 80 7.88 -7.93 -5.45
N GLU A 81 8.11 -6.62 -5.52
CA GLU A 81 9.43 -6.06 -5.82
C GLU A 81 10.44 -6.36 -4.71
N LEU A 82 10.04 -6.25 -3.43
CA LEU A 82 10.87 -6.63 -2.30
C LEU A 82 11.24 -8.12 -2.34
N HIS A 83 10.27 -9.00 -2.57
CA HIS A 83 10.49 -10.44 -2.72
C HIS A 83 11.43 -10.78 -3.88
N LYS A 84 11.36 -10.03 -4.99
CA LYS A 84 12.30 -10.20 -6.11
C LYS A 84 13.73 -9.84 -5.68
N ARG A 85 13.91 -8.67 -5.06
CA ARG A 85 15.23 -8.19 -4.60
C ARG A 85 15.86 -9.14 -3.58
N ILE A 86 15.07 -9.64 -2.62
CA ILE A 86 15.57 -10.61 -1.63
C ILE A 86 16.05 -11.89 -2.32
N ARG A 87 15.29 -12.41 -3.30
CA ARG A 87 15.71 -13.60 -4.05
C ARG A 87 17.01 -13.38 -4.83
N GLU A 88 17.14 -12.25 -5.51
CA GLU A 88 18.36 -11.88 -6.23
C GLU A 88 19.57 -11.74 -5.29
N GLU A 89 19.38 -11.15 -4.11
CA GLU A 89 20.43 -11.01 -3.11
C GLU A 89 20.88 -12.36 -2.53
N VAL A 90 19.93 -13.26 -2.26
CA VAL A 90 20.22 -14.62 -1.77
C VAL A 90 21.03 -15.41 -2.80
N LEU A 91 20.64 -15.34 -4.08
CA LEU A 91 21.41 -15.98 -5.16
C LEU A 91 22.83 -15.41 -5.26
N ALA A 92 22.97 -14.09 -5.24
CA ALA A 92 24.28 -13.44 -5.29
C ALA A 92 25.18 -13.80 -4.08
N LYS A 93 24.59 -14.00 -2.90
CA LYS A 93 25.32 -14.47 -1.71
C LYS A 93 25.79 -15.92 -1.87
N HIS A 94 24.93 -16.80 -2.36
CA HIS A 94 25.27 -18.19 -2.62
C HIS A 94 26.42 -18.33 -3.63
N ASP A 95 26.38 -17.55 -4.71
CA ASP A 95 27.44 -17.53 -5.71
C ASP A 95 28.79 -17.06 -5.10
N ARG A 96 28.76 -16.03 -4.24
CA ARG A 96 29.96 -15.55 -3.54
C ARG A 96 30.53 -16.62 -2.60
N GLU A 97 29.70 -17.31 -1.84
CA GLU A 97 30.13 -18.41 -0.97
C GLU A 97 30.81 -19.52 -1.77
N GLY A 98 30.26 -19.87 -2.94
CA GLY A 98 30.87 -20.85 -3.84
C GLY A 98 32.25 -20.40 -4.37
N VAL A 99 32.44 -19.12 -4.64
CA VAL A 99 33.75 -18.56 -5.04
C VAL A 99 34.74 -18.61 -3.88
N LEU A 100 34.33 -18.23 -2.67
CA LEU A 100 35.17 -18.27 -1.48
C LEU A 100 35.64 -19.69 -1.17
N ALA A 101 34.74 -20.68 -1.22
CA ALA A 101 35.09 -22.08 -1.00
C ALA A 101 36.12 -22.61 -2.01
N LYS A 102 36.02 -22.21 -3.29
CA LYS A 102 37.02 -22.55 -4.32
C LYS A 102 38.38 -21.93 -4.01
N HIS A 103 38.40 -20.68 -3.58
CA HIS A 103 39.63 -19.97 -3.23
C HIS A 103 40.32 -20.62 -2.02
N GLU A 104 39.57 -20.96 -0.96
CA GLU A 104 40.08 -21.64 0.23
C GLU A 104 40.70 -23.02 -0.11
N LYS A 105 40.03 -23.78 -0.98
CA LYS A 105 40.58 -25.05 -1.50
C LYS A 105 41.88 -24.84 -2.29
N SER A 106 41.96 -23.79 -3.08
CA SER A 106 43.18 -23.45 -3.85
C SER A 106 44.34 -23.11 -2.93
N ILE A 107 44.10 -22.32 -1.87
CA ILE A 107 45.11 -22.01 -0.85
C ILE A 107 45.59 -23.30 -0.17
N SER A 108 44.65 -24.11 0.33
CA SER A 108 44.97 -25.38 1.03
C SER A 108 45.81 -26.33 0.16
N ASN A 109 45.46 -26.46 -1.13
CA ASN A 109 46.23 -27.27 -2.07
C ASN A 109 47.66 -26.73 -2.29
N THR A 110 47.80 -25.39 -2.35
CA THR A 110 49.11 -24.74 -2.54
C THR A 110 50.00 -24.93 -1.31
N GLU A 111 49.43 -24.77 -0.11
CA GLU A 111 50.14 -25.01 1.15
C GLU A 111 50.62 -26.47 1.26
N ALA A 112 49.74 -27.44 0.96
CA ALA A 112 50.11 -28.86 0.95
C ALA A 112 51.25 -29.16 -0.02
N TYR A 113 51.23 -28.57 -1.22
CA TYR A 113 52.30 -28.72 -2.20
C TYR A 113 53.63 -28.15 -1.69
N LEU A 114 53.64 -26.95 -1.10
CA LEU A 114 54.86 -26.34 -0.56
C LEU A 114 55.46 -27.16 0.60
N MET A 115 54.61 -27.68 1.50
CA MET A 115 55.05 -28.51 2.62
C MET A 115 55.67 -29.84 2.15
N SER A 116 55.27 -30.36 0.99
CA SER A 116 55.85 -31.59 0.43
C SER A 116 57.35 -31.46 0.10
N PHE A 117 57.83 -30.25 -0.24
CA PHE A 117 59.26 -29.99 -0.47
C PHE A 117 60.06 -29.78 0.82
N SER A 118 59.39 -29.48 1.94
CA SER A 118 60.03 -29.25 3.24
C SER A 118 60.29 -30.54 4.03
N LEU A 119 59.81 -31.69 3.51
CA LEU A 119 60.00 -33.03 4.08
C LEU A 119 61.09 -33.84 3.36
N LEU A 120 61.80 -33.23 2.41
CA LEU A 120 62.99 -33.73 1.70
C LEU A 120 64.24 -33.04 2.26
#